data_AF-A0A920TCF8-F1
#
_entry.id   AF-A0A920TCF8-F1
#
_cell.length_a   1.000
_cell.length_b   1.000
_cell.length_c   1.000
_cell.angle_alpha   90.00
_cell.angle_beta   90.00
_cell.angle_gamma   90.00
#
_symmetry.space_group_name_H-M   'P 1'
#
loop_
_entity.id
_entity.type
_entity.pdbx_description
1 polymer ?
#
loop_
_entity_poly.entity_id
_entity_poly.type
_entity_poly.pdbx_seq_one_letter_code
_entity_poly.pdbx_strand_id
1 'polypeptide(L)' 'MVNSAGDWGPSNPTAVPDFIMELRRRGHSESKIKKIVYDNPIEFFSGSERFEFTRRMCSAKTRRPG' A
#
# COMPACT_ATOMS: atom_id res chain seq x y z
N MET A 1 4.05 0.18 -9.88
CA MET A 1 2.70 0.53 -9.40
C MET A 1 1.77 -0.61 -9.81
N VAL A 2 0.76 -0.94 -9.01
CA VAL A 2 -0.22 -2.00 -9.33
C VAL A 2 -1.52 -1.32 -9.74
N ASN A 3 -2.05 -1.65 -10.92
CA ASN A 3 -3.30 -1.08 -11.43
C ASN A 3 -4.15 -2.16 -12.11
N SER A 4 -5.46 -2.11 -11.89
CA SER A 4 -6.48 -2.95 -12.53
C SER A 4 -7.22 -2.19 -13.64
N ALA A 5 -6.50 -1.32 -14.35
CA ALA A 5 -7.11 -0.47 -15.38
C ALA A 5 -7.12 -1.12 -16.78
N GLY A 6 -6.56 -2.32 -16.91
CA GLY A 6 -6.45 -3.05 -18.19
C GLY A 6 -7.52 -4.13 -18.38
N ASP A 7 -8.24 -4.45 -17.32
CA ASP A 7 -9.27 -5.47 -17.20
C ASP A 7 -10.62 -4.76 -17.14
N TRP A 8 -11.26 -4.56 -18.31
CA TRP A 8 -12.62 -4.02 -18.44
C TRP A 8 -13.71 -4.93 -17.82
N GLY A 9 -13.32 -5.88 -16.98
CA GLY A 9 -14.20 -6.77 -16.24
C GLY A 9 -14.59 -6.20 -14.87
N PRO A 10 -15.40 -6.94 -14.10
CA PRO A 10 -15.79 -6.53 -12.76
C PRO A 10 -14.56 -6.33 -11.85
N SER A 11 -14.50 -5.19 -11.17
CA SER A 11 -13.44 -4.91 -10.21
C SER A 11 -13.42 -5.95 -9.10
N ASN A 12 -12.25 -6.54 -8.85
CA ASN A 12 -12.05 -7.41 -7.69
C ASN A 12 -11.62 -6.57 -6.47
N PRO A 13 -12.44 -6.44 -5.42
CA PRO A 13 -12.07 -5.67 -4.22
C PRO A 13 -10.87 -6.26 -3.45
N THR A 14 -10.52 -7.53 -3.67
CA THR A 14 -9.38 -8.19 -3.02
C THR A 14 -8.11 -8.23 -3.86
N ALA A 15 -8.09 -7.63 -5.05
CA ALA A 15 -6.93 -7.72 -5.96
C ALA A 15 -5.61 -7.29 -5.32
N VAL A 16 -5.61 -6.21 -4.52
CA VAL A 16 -4.41 -5.74 -3.81
C VAL A 16 -4.00 -6.69 -2.67
N PRO A 17 -4.90 -7.11 -1.76
CA PRO A 17 -4.62 -8.18 -0.80
C PRO A 17 -4.06 -9.47 -1.43
N ASP A 18 -4.68 -9.96 -2.51
CA ASP A 18 -4.28 -11.20 -3.19
C ASP A 18 -2.86 -11.05 -3.77
N PHE A 19 -2.58 -9.89 -4.38
CA PHE A 19 -1.25 -9.56 -4.87
C PHE A 19 -0.19 -9.52 -3.76
N ILE A 20 -0.52 -8.94 -2.60
CA ILE A 20 0.39 -8.93 -1.43
C ILE A 20 0.72 -10.35 -0.99
N MET A 21 -0.28 -11.23 -0.88
CA MET A 21 -0.06 -12.62 -0.48
C MET A 21 0.80 -13.38 -1.48
N GLU A 22 0.61 -13.14 -2.77
CA GLU A 22 1.45 -13.74 -3.81
C GLU A 22 2.90 -13.24 -3.74
N LEU A 23 3.13 -11.95 -3.47
CA LEU A 23 4.48 -11.42 -3.27
C LEU A 23 5.17 -12.03 -2.04
N ARG A 24 4.43 -12.22 -0.94
CA ARG A 24 4.93 -12.91 0.26
C ARG A 24 5.28 -14.36 -0.02
N ARG A 25 4.40 -15.07 -0.74
CA ARG A 25 4.61 -16.47 -1.14
C ARG A 25 5.87 -16.63 -2.00
N ARG A 26 6.22 -15.61 -2.78
CA ARG A 26 7.47 -15.54 -3.58
C ARG A 26 8.69 -15.07 -2.80
N GLY A 27 8.58 -14.83 -1.50
CA GLY A 27 9.71 -14.46 -0.63
C GLY A 27 10.14 -12.99 -0.75
N HIS A 28 9.29 -12.11 -1.26
CA HIS A 28 9.60 -10.67 -1.24
C HIS A 28 9.50 -10.09 0.17
N SER A 29 10.40 -9.17 0.51
CA SER A 29 10.40 -8.50 1.79
C SER A 29 9.19 -7.58 1.98
N GLU A 30 8.73 -7.43 3.23
CA GLU A 30 7.64 -6.51 3.57
C GLU A 30 7.97 -5.05 3.17
N SER A 31 9.24 -4.65 3.22
CA SER A 31 9.67 -3.32 2.78
C SER A 31 9.46 -3.13 1.27
N LYS A 32 9.76 -4.14 0.46
CA LYS A 32 9.54 -4.12 -0.98
C LYS A 32 8.05 -4.11 -1.31
N ILE A 33 7.27 -4.95 -0.62
CA ILE A 33 5.82 -5.01 -0.79
C ILE A 33 5.18 -3.65 -0.46
N LYS A 34 5.50 -3.08 0.71
CA LYS A 34 5.03 -1.76 1.15
C LYS A 34 5.38 -0.67 0.14
N LYS A 35 6.61 -0.69 -0.41
CA LYS A 35 7.01 0.27 -1.44
C LYS A 35 6.11 0.17 -2.67
N ILE A 36 5.83 -1.05 -3.15
CA ILE A 36 5.03 -1.27 -4.35
C ILE A 36 3.56 -0.87 -4.16
N VAL A 37 2.93 -1.29 -3.06
CA VAL A 37 1.48 -1.17 -2.86
C VAL A 37 1.04 0.09 -2.11
N TYR A 38 1.96 0.82 -1.48
CA TYR A 38 1.64 1.96 -0.63
C TYR A 38 2.52 3.18 -0.91
N ASP A 39 3.84 3.08 -0.78
CA ASP A 39 4.70 4.27 -0.89
C ASP A 39 4.75 4.83 -2.32
N ASN A 40 4.90 3.96 -3.33
CA ASN A 40 4.93 4.40 -4.73
C ASN A 40 3.64 5.11 -5.17
N PRO A 41 2.42 4.61 -4.87
CA PRO A 41 1.19 5.35 -5.14
C PRO A 41 1.16 6.75 -4.50
N ILE A 42 1.55 6.87 -3.23
CA ILE A 42 1.59 8.17 -2.53
C ILE A 42 2.56 9.12 -3.23
N GLU A 43 3.77 8.65 -3.55
CA GLU A 43 4.78 9.43 -4.26
C GLU A 43 4.25 9.90 -5.63
N PHE A 44 3.66 8.99 -6.40
CA PHE A 44 3.09 9.31 -7.71
C PHE A 44 1.96 10.36 -7.62
N PHE A 45 1.00 10.18 -6.71
CA PHE A 45 -0.13 11.10 -6.58
C PHE A 45 0.23 12.43 -5.90
N SER A 46 1.34 12.49 -5.15
CA SER A 46 1.79 13.72 -4.48
C SER A 46 2.10 14.88 -5.42
N GLY A 47 2.32 14.61 -6.72
CA GLY A 47 2.45 15.66 -7.74
C GLY A 47 1.14 16.34 -8.14
N SER A 48 -0.02 15.85 -7.69
CA SER A 48 -1.33 16.44 -7.99
C SER A 48 -1.71 17.49 -6.96
N GLU A 49 -2.09 18.68 -7.40
CA GLU A 49 -2.53 19.80 -6.54
C GLU A 49 -3.72 19.45 -5.64
N ARG A 50 -4.52 18.45 -6.02
CA ARG A 50 -5.71 18.01 -5.27
C ARG A 50 -5.47 16.76 -4.42
N PHE A 51 -4.22 16.31 -4.30
CA PHE A 51 -3.90 15.14 -3.51
C PHE A 51 -3.58 15.53 -2.06
N GLU A 52 -4.60 15.45 -1.20
CA GLU A 52 -4.44 15.62 0.24
C GLU A 52 -4.19 14.25 0.89
N PHE A 53 -3.00 14.07 1.46
CA PHE A 53 -2.63 12.82 2.13
C PHE A 53 -1.96 13.07 3.47
N THR A 54 -2.63 12.64 4.54
CA THR A 54 -2.08 12.67 5.91
C THR A 54 -1.67 11.26 6.32
N ARG A 55 -0.37 11.04 6.46
CA ARG A 55 0.14 9.76 6.96
C ARG A 55 -0.31 9.57 8.41
N ARG A 56 -1.06 8.50 8.69
CA ARG A 56 -1.35 8.11 10.08
C ARG A 56 -0.04 7.68 10.74
N MET A 57 0.44 8.45 11.69
CA MET A 57 1.50 8.00 12.60
C MET A 57 0.91 6.88 13.47
N CYS A 58 1.55 5.72 13.47
CA CYS A 58 1.20 4.66 14.41
C CYS A 58 1.56 5.17 15.80
N SER A 59 0.57 5.47 16.64
CA SER A 59 0.81 5.83 18.04
C SER A 59 1.32 4.60 18.76
N ALA A 60 2.64 4.49 18.89
CA ALA A 60 3.24 3.60 19.87
C ALA A 60 2.82 4.12 21.25
N LYS A 61 1.80 3.50 21.84
CA LYS A 61 1.49 3.69 23.26
C LYS A 61 2.77 3.36 24.04
N THR A 62 3.42 4.38 24.56
CA THR A 62 4.49 4.28 25.56
C THR A 62 3.96 3.45 26.72
N ARG A 63 4.45 2.22 26.87
CA ARG A 63 4.27 1.46 28.12
C ARG A 63 4.98 2.27 29.21
N ARG A 64 4.24 2.83 30.16
CA ARG A 64 4.81 3.37 31.40
C ARG A 64 5.46 2.21 32.17
N PRO A 65 6.73 2.30 32.60
CA PRO A 65 7.26 1.36 33.57
C PRO A 65 6.59 1.64 34.93
N GLY A 66 6.08 0.58 35.55
CA GLY A 66 5.70 0.55 36.96
C GLY A 66 6.76 -0.20 37.75
#